data_AF-A0A9Q0G1B8-F1
#
_entry.id   AF-A0A9Q0G1B8-F1
#
_cell.length_a   1.000
_cell.length_b   1.000
_cell.length_c   1.000
_cell.angle_alpha   90.00
_cell.angle_beta   90.00
_cell.angle_gamma   90.00
#
_symmetry.space_group_name_H-M   'P 1'
#
loop_
_entity.id
_entity.type
_entity.pdbx_description
1 polymer ?
#
loop_
_entity_poly.entity_id
_entity_poly.type
_entity_poly.pdbx_seq_one_letter_code
_entity_poly.pdbx_strand_id
1 'polypeptide(L)'
;MRSFNLPCQILCKVVNVQGRLNQKQMKFMVKLYCLNQIKVELVVLILHYQNLKSRVHSFCKTFNSSNMSIHGDFSVLRTNVDDCLPPLASI
;
A
#
# COMPACT_ATOMS: atom_id res chain seq x y z
N MET A 1 6.92 32.67 11.96
CA MET A 1 6.42 31.41 12.57
C MET A 1 7.19 31.16 13.85
N ARG A 2 6.56 30.74 14.94
CA ARG A 2 7.26 30.43 16.18
C ARG A 2 8.03 29.11 16.00
N SER A 3 9.34 29.13 16.27
CA SER A 3 10.13 27.91 16.36
C SER A 3 9.87 27.26 17.71
N PHE A 4 9.39 26.02 17.72
CA PHE A 4 9.18 25.25 18.94
C PHE A 4 10.46 24.50 19.39
N ASN A 5 11.64 24.89 18.88
CA ASN A 5 12.92 24.21 19.09
C ASN A 5 12.84 22.69 18.84
N LEU A 6 12.10 22.30 17.80
CA LEU A 6 11.96 20.91 17.42
C LEU A 6 13.25 20.42 16.74
N PRO A 7 13.68 19.18 17.02
CA PRO A 7 14.82 18.57 16.33
C PRO A 7 14.46 18.29 14.86
N CYS A 8 15.47 18.18 13.99
CA CYS A 8 15.29 17.80 12.59
C CYS A 8 14.76 16.37 12.40
N GLN A 9 14.79 15.55 13.46
CA GLN A 9 14.27 14.18 13.48
C GLN A 9 13.67 13.86 14.85
N ILE A 10 12.49 13.24 14.86
CA ILE A 10 11.80 12.81 16.08
C ILE A 10 11.69 11.28 16.05
N LEU A 11 12.31 10.62 17.04
CA LEU A 11 12.22 9.16 17.22
C LEU A 11 10.93 8.81 17.98
N CYS A 12 10.11 7.95 17.39
CA CYS A 12 8.82 7.55 17.95
C CYS A 12 8.57 6.05 17.85
N LYS A 13 7.81 5.51 18.81
CA LYS A 13 7.21 4.18 18.70
C LYS A 13 5.93 4.28 17.88
N VAL A 14 5.84 3.53 16.78
CA VAL A 14 4.56 3.34 16.08
C VAL A 14 3.72 2.38 16.92
N VAL A 15 2.58 2.85 17.41
CA VAL A 15 1.64 2.05 18.22
C VAL A 15 0.43 1.58 17.42
N ASN A 16 0.11 2.24 16.31
CA ASN A 16 -0.95 1.81 15.42
C ASN A 16 -0.72 2.32 13.99
N VAL A 17 -1.12 1.52 13.01
CA VAL A 17 -1.10 1.82 11.57
C VAL A 17 -2.50 1.59 11.02
N GLN A 18 -3.12 2.62 10.46
CA GLN A 18 -4.45 2.52 9.85
C GLN A 18 -4.41 2.92 8.38
N GLY A 19 -4.77 1.99 7.48
CA GLY A 19 -5.02 2.28 6.08
C GLY A 19 -6.44 2.81 5.88
N ARG A 20 -6.60 3.91 5.14
CA ARG A 20 -7.91 4.46 4.77
C ARG A 20 -7.94 4.77 3.28
N LEU A 21 -8.98 4.31 2.59
CA LEU A 21 -9.22 4.63 1.19
C LEU A 21 -10.24 5.76 1.09
N ASN A 22 -9.87 6.88 0.48
CA ASN A 22 -10.83 7.87 0.04
C ASN A 22 -11.35 7.46 -1.34
N GLN A 23 -12.51 6.78 -1.37
CA GLN A 23 -13.11 6.28 -2.60
C GLN A 23 -13.40 7.38 -3.62
N LYS A 24 -13.86 8.56 -3.16
CA LYS A 24 -14.18 9.68 -4.06
C LYS A 24 -12.96 10.23 -4.79
N GLN A 25 -11.79 10.18 -4.16
CA GLN A 25 -10.54 10.70 -4.72
C GLN A 25 -9.59 9.59 -5.19
N MET A 26 -9.97 8.32 -5.02
CA MET A 26 -9.12 7.14 -5.21
C MET A 26 -7.73 7.26 -4.55
N LYS A 27 -7.66 7.91 -3.38
CA LYS A 27 -6.40 8.12 -2.63
C LYS A 27 -6.35 7.18 -1.43
N PHE A 28 -5.28 6.40 -1.34
CA PHE A 28 -4.98 5.63 -0.14
C PHE A 28 -4.13 6.47 0.82
N MET A 29 -4.52 6.50 2.09
CA MET A 29 -3.83 7.25 3.14
C MET A 29 -3.51 6.33 4.30
N VAL A 30 -2.29 6.42 4.80
CA VAL A 30 -1.85 5.73 6.02
C VAL A 30 -1.83 6.72 7.17
N LYS A 31 -2.54 6.41 8.25
CA LYS A 31 -2.44 7.13 9.52
C LYS A 31 -1.55 6.36 10.48
N LEU A 32 -0.51 7.03 10.94
CA LEU A 32 0.41 6.52 11.96
C LEU A 32 0.08 7.17 13.30
N TYR A 33 -0.04 6.35 14.33
CA TYR A 33 -0.15 6.80 15.70
C TYR A 33 1.19 6.55 16.38
N CYS A 34 1.80 7.63 16.86
CA CYS A 34 3.16 7.65 17.37
C CYS A 34 3.17 8.14 18.82
N LEU A 35 3.96 7.47 19.67
CA LEU A 35 4.30 7.97 21.01
C LEU A 35 5.77 8.36 21.03
N ASN A 36 6.07 9.54 21.58
CA ASN A 36 7.44 10.00 21.77
C ASN A 36 8.19 9.04 22.70
N GLN A 37 9.35 8.56 22.26
CA GLN A 37 10.19 7.70 23.09
C GLN A 37 11.23 8.55 23.82
N ILE A 38 11.24 8.51 25.16
CA ILE A 38 12.26 9.22 25.96
C ILE A 38 13.51 8.36 26.18
N LYS A 39 13.40 7.03 26.10
CA LYS A 39 14.51 6.05 26.04
C LYS A 39 13.90 4.69 25.75
N VAL A 40 14.10 4.16 24.55
CA VAL A 40 13.73 2.78 24.23
C VAL A 40 14.84 2.23 23.36
N GLU A 41 15.60 1.27 23.91
CA GLU A 41 16.45 0.40 23.10
C GLU A 41 15.61 -0.17 21.96
N LEU A 42 16.17 -0.11 20.76
CA LEU A 42 15.60 -0.52 19.47
C LEU A 42 15.38 -2.05 19.43
N VAL A 43 14.67 -2.61 20.42
CA VAL A 43 14.29 -4.01 20.46
C VAL A 43 13.11 -4.20 19.51
N VAL A 44 13.48 -4.41 18.25
CA VAL A 44 12.86 -5.33 17.32
C VAL A 44 11.32 -5.30 17.30
N LEU A 45 10.74 -4.16 16.93
CA LEU A 45 9.35 -4.11 16.45
C LEU A 45 9.19 -4.70 15.03
N ILE A 46 10.25 -5.34 14.51
CA ILE A 46 10.24 -6.09 13.25
C ILE A 46 9.37 -7.36 13.39
N LEU A 47 9.12 -7.85 14.62
CA LEU A 47 8.45 -9.13 14.84
C LEU A 47 6.93 -9.15 14.60
N HIS A 48 6.22 -8.01 14.62
CA HIS A 48 4.75 -8.02 14.54
C HIS A 48 4.13 -7.67 13.17
N TYR A 49 4.93 -7.19 12.21
CA TYR A 49 4.47 -7.05 10.82
C TYR A 49 4.84 -8.27 9.96
N GLN A 50 5.10 -9.41 10.59
CA GLN A 50 4.93 -10.71 9.94
C GLN A 50 3.44 -11.03 9.87
N ASN A 51 2.68 -10.19 9.15
CA ASN A 51 1.49 -10.70 8.50
C ASN A 51 2.03 -11.80 7.60
N LEU A 52 1.66 -13.07 7.85
CA LEU A 52 2.10 -14.19 7.01
C LEU A 52 2.00 -13.71 5.57
N LYS A 53 3.15 -13.64 4.86
CA LYS A 53 3.20 -13.11 3.50
C LYS A 53 2.39 -14.07 2.64
N SER A 54 1.07 -13.88 2.60
CA SER A 54 0.21 -14.59 1.68
C SER A 54 0.72 -14.26 0.30
N ARG A 55 0.94 -15.30 -0.51
CA ARG A 55 1.45 -15.12 -1.86
C ARG A 55 0.32 -14.49 -2.68
N VAL A 56 0.38 -13.17 -2.82
CA VAL A 56 -0.54 -12.39 -3.65
C VAL A 56 0.09 -12.22 -5.03
N HIS A 57 -0.63 -12.65 -6.05
CA HIS A 57 -0.30 -12.39 -7.45
C HIS A 57 -1.09 -11.14 -7.90
N SER A 58 -0.40 -10.11 -8.38
CA SER A 58 -1.03 -8.86 -8.83
C SER A 58 -0.27 -8.23 -9.98
N PHE A 59 -0.97 -7.47 -10.82
CA PHE A 59 -0.39 -6.67 -11.89
C PHE A 59 -0.95 -5.25 -11.88
N CYS A 60 -0.20 -4.30 -12.46
CA CYS A 60 -0.64 -2.92 -12.67
C CYS A 60 -0.59 -2.60 -14.17
N LYS A 61 -1.66 -1.98 -14.70
CA LYS A 61 -1.75 -1.53 -16.10
C LYS A 61 -2.08 -0.05 -16.13
N THR A 62 -1.21 0.72 -16.78
CA THR A 62 -1.53 2.10 -17.15
C THR A 62 -2.55 2.07 -18.28
N PHE A 63 -3.65 2.79 -18.11
CA PHE A 63 -4.65 2.96 -19.16
C PHE A 63 -4.06 3.77 -20.32
N ASN A 64 -4.22 3.28 -21.55
CA ASN A 64 -3.93 4.05 -22.76
C ASN A 64 -5.22 4.68 -23.31
N SER A 65 -5.10 5.53 -24.34
CA SER A 65 -6.24 6.22 -24.96
C SER A 65 -7.33 5.26 -25.44
N SER A 66 -6.98 4.09 -25.97
CA SER A 66 -7.94 3.07 -26.40
C SER A 66 -8.70 2.44 -25.24
N ASN A 67 -8.09 2.25 -24.07
CA ASN A 67 -8.76 1.67 -22.90
C ASN A 67 -9.73 2.63 -22.20
N MET A 68 -9.64 3.95 -22.47
CA MET A 68 -10.53 4.96 -21.92
C MET A 68 -11.73 5.27 -22.83
N SER A 69 -11.83 4.62 -23.99
CA SER A 69 -12.95 4.81 -24.92
C SER A 69 -14.14 3.94 -24.50
N ILE A 70 -15.37 4.47 -24.63
CA ILE A 70 -16.61 3.75 -24.31
C ILE A 70 -16.80 2.51 -25.20
N HIS A 71 -16.14 2.49 -26.36
CA HIS A 71 -16.10 1.37 -27.30
C HIS A 71 -14.80 0.56 -27.22
N GLY A 72 -13.94 0.81 -26.23
CA GLY A 72 -12.60 0.24 -26.13
C GLY A 72 -12.56 -0.96 -25.20
N ASP A 73 -11.92 -2.04 -25.65
CA ASP A 73 -11.74 -3.23 -24.84
C ASP A 73 -10.65 -3.04 -23.77
N PHE A 74 -10.76 -3.84 -22.69
CA PHE A 74 -9.70 -3.99 -21.69
C PHE A 74 -8.76 -5.14 -22.08
N SER A 75 -7.53 -4.80 -22.45
CA SER A 75 -6.51 -5.79 -22.82
C SER A 75 -5.53 -6.08 -21.69
N VAL A 76 -5.30 -7.36 -21.38
CA VAL A 76 -4.32 -7.81 -20.39
C VAL A 76 -3.19 -8.57 -21.09
N LEU A 77 -1.94 -8.34 -20.70
CA LEU A 77 -0.79 -9.11 -21.22
C LEU A 77 -0.95 -10.58 -20.82
N ARG A 78 -0.61 -11.51 -21.72
CA ARG A 78 -0.73 -12.95 -21.45
C ARG A 78 -0.03 -13.38 -20.17
N THR A 79 1.18 -12.88 -19.93
CA THR A 79 1.93 -13.12 -18.68
C THR A 79 1.13 -12.75 -17.42
N ASN A 80 0.40 -11.64 -17.44
CA ASN A 80 -0.39 -11.21 -16.30
C ASN A 80 -1.66 -12.06 -16.10
N VAL A 81 -2.20 -12.63 -17.19
CA VAL A 81 -3.31 -13.59 -17.11
C VAL A 81 -2.82 -14.85 -16.43
N ASP A 82 -1.71 -15.41 -16.91
CA ASP A 82 -1.16 -16.66 -16.41
C ASP A 82 -0.74 -16.55 -14.92
N ASP A 83 -0.18 -15.41 -14.53
CA ASP A 83 0.31 -15.20 -13.17
C ASP A 83 -0.78 -14.81 -12.17
N CYS A 84 -1.82 -14.07 -12.59
CA CYS A 84 -2.71 -13.36 -11.65
C CYS A 84 -4.20 -13.75 -11.75
N LEU A 85 -4.63 -14.44 -12.82
CA LEU A 85 -6.03 -14.81 -13.01
C LEU A 85 -6.26 -16.31 -12.78
N PRO A 86 -7.45 -16.71 -12.29
CA PRO A 86 -7.79 -18.12 -12.19
C PRO A 86 -7.83 -18.77 -13.59
N PRO A 87 -7.47 -20.06 -13.73
CA PRO A 87 -7.56 -20.77 -15.00
C PRO A 87 -8.97 -20.72 -15.58
N LEU A 88 -9.07 -20.51 -16.89
CA LEU A 88 -10.36 -20.59 -17.59
C LEU A 88 -10.81 -22.06 -17.62
N ALA A 89 -12.05 -22.31 -17.21
CA ALA A 89 -12.64 -23.64 -17.35
C ALA A 89 -12.71 -23.99 -18.84
N SER A 90 -12.11 -25.12 -19.22
CA SER A 90 -12.33 -25.72 -20.53
C SER A 90 -13.78 -26.22 -20.56
N ILE A 91 -14.64 -25.49 -21.28
CA ILE A 91 -15.97 -25.98 -21.67
C ILE A 91 -15.81 -26.88 -22.88
#